data_AF-A0A845XV70-F1
#
_entry.id   AF-A0A845XV70-F1
#
_cell.length_a   1.000
_cell.length_b   1.000
_cell.length_c   1.000
_cell.angle_alpha   90.00
_cell.angle_beta   90.00
_cell.angle_gamma   90.00
#
_symmetry.space_group_name_H-M   'P 1'
#
loop_
_entity.id
_entity.type
_entity.pdbx_description
1 polymer ?
#
loop_
_entity_poly.entity_id
_entity_poly.type
_entity_poly.pdbx_seq_one_letter_code
_entity_poly.pdbx_strand_id
1 'polypeptide(L)'
;MSKLFDLLTDLALDPKKQSFFINNPSSVMDKVGLSEAEQTAMISKEAAKIAGLFADEQVPIALTMGDPGPDPLPDPDPFPLPDPEPSPSEEEEEAALLL
;
A
#
# COMPACT_ATOMS: atom_id res chain seq x y z
N MET A 1 -25.65 3.55 9.06
CA MET A 1 -24.52 3.22 8.15
C MET A 1 -24.62 1.77 7.80
N SER A 2 -24.40 1.41 6.53
CA SER A 2 -24.49 0.03 6.07
C SER A 2 -23.30 -0.78 6.59
N LYS A 3 -23.57 -1.96 7.16
CA LYS A 3 -22.54 -2.85 7.75
C LYS A 3 -21.52 -3.31 6.70
N LEU A 4 -21.98 -3.48 5.46
CA LEU A 4 -21.12 -3.80 4.33
C LEU A 4 -20.13 -2.66 4.03
N PHE A 5 -20.59 -1.41 4.05
CA PHE A 5 -19.71 -0.26 3.84
C PHE A 5 -18.66 -0.15 4.96
N ASP A 6 -19.06 -0.33 6.22
CA ASP A 6 -18.13 -0.30 7.36
C ASP A 6 -17.07 -1.41 7.22
N LEU A 7 -17.48 -2.63 6.84
CA LEU A 7 -16.55 -3.74 6.59
C LEU A 7 -15.59 -3.43 5.44
N LEU A 8 -16.09 -2.94 4.30
CA LEU A 8 -15.26 -2.62 3.14
C LEU A 8 -14.26 -1.50 3.45
N THR A 9 -14.69 -0.51 4.24
CA THR A 9 -13.82 0.57 4.73
C THR A 9 -12.73 0.02 5.65
N ASP A 10 -13.09 -0.84 6.60
CA ASP A 10 -12.15 -1.52 7.48
C ASP A 10 -11.12 -2.36 6.71
N LEU A 11 -11.57 -3.08 5.68
CA LEU A 11 -10.68 -3.85 4.81
C LEU A 11 -9.79 -2.93 3.98
N ALA A 12 -10.28 -1.79 3.50
CA ALA A 12 -9.45 -0.85 2.74
C ALA A 12 -8.33 -0.22 3.60
N LEU A 13 -8.58 0.00 4.89
CA LEU A 13 -7.66 0.71 5.79
C LEU A 13 -6.70 -0.22 6.58
N ASP A 14 -7.06 -1.48 6.83
CA ASP A 14 -6.28 -2.39 7.69
C ASP A 14 -5.85 -3.69 6.96
N PRO A 15 -4.55 -3.83 6.59
CA PRO A 15 -4.00 -5.03 5.97
C PRO A 15 -4.14 -6.32 6.80
N LYS A 16 -4.18 -6.22 8.14
CA LYS A 16 -4.39 -7.38 9.02
C LYS A 16 -5.82 -7.88 8.91
N LYS A 17 -6.80 -6.97 8.83
CA LYS A 17 -8.20 -7.32 8.58
C LYS A 17 -8.38 -7.94 7.20
N GLN A 18 -7.70 -7.42 6.17
CA GLN A 18 -7.68 -8.06 4.84
C GLN A 18 -7.20 -9.51 4.91
N SER A 19 -6.05 -9.74 5.56
CA SER A 19 -5.48 -11.08 5.71
C SER A 19 -6.43 -12.02 6.44
N PHE A 20 -7.08 -11.56 7.51
CA PHE A 20 -8.06 -12.36 8.25
C PHE A 20 -9.29 -12.69 7.40
N PHE A 21 -9.79 -11.71 6.64
CA PHE A 21 -10.91 -11.89 5.71
C PHE A 21 -10.59 -12.87 4.58
N ILE A 22 -9.39 -12.83 4.00
CA ILE A 22 -8.96 -13.76 2.94
C ILE A 22 -8.98 -15.21 3.45
N ASN A 23 -8.53 -15.42 4.70
CA ASN A 23 -8.45 -16.76 5.28
C ASN A 23 -9.79 -17.28 5.80
N ASN A 24 -10.67 -16.40 6.32
CA ASN A 24 -11.93 -16.79 6.96
C ASN A 24 -13.09 -15.84 6.58
N PRO A 25 -13.45 -15.73 5.29
CA PRO A 25 -14.39 -14.70 4.83
C PRO A 25 -15.78 -14.86 5.47
N SER A 26 -16.35 -16.08 5.47
CA SER A 26 -17.68 -16.34 6.04
C SER A 26 -17.76 -15.97 7.52
N SER A 27 -16.77 -16.38 8.32
CA SER A 27 -16.73 -16.06 9.75
C SER A 27 -16.67 -14.56 10.02
N VAL A 28 -15.91 -13.80 9.21
CA VAL A 28 -15.86 -12.34 9.33
C VAL A 28 -17.21 -11.73 9.00
N MET A 29 -17.81 -12.12 7.88
CA MET A 29 -19.09 -11.59 7.41
C MET A 29 -20.25 -11.91 8.36
N ASP A 30 -20.26 -13.10 8.95
CA ASP A 30 -21.23 -13.48 9.98
C ASP A 30 -21.04 -12.66 11.26
N LYS A 31 -19.78 -12.41 11.65
CA LYS A 31 -19.46 -11.62 12.84
C LYS A 31 -19.91 -10.16 12.74
N VAL A 32 -19.77 -9.54 11.57
CA VAL A 32 -20.35 -8.19 11.32
C VAL A 32 -21.86 -8.24 11.04
N GLY A 33 -22.42 -9.42 10.82
CA GLY A 33 -23.84 -9.65 10.63
C GLY A 33 -24.35 -9.12 9.29
N LEU A 34 -23.64 -9.44 8.21
CA LEU A 34 -24.07 -9.21 6.83
C LEU A 34 -25.23 -10.15 6.46
N SER A 35 -26.17 -9.64 5.67
CA SER A 35 -27.25 -10.42 5.07
C SER A 35 -26.74 -11.42 4.03
N GLU A 36 -27.52 -12.46 3.74
CA GLU A 36 -27.16 -13.48 2.74
C GLU A 36 -26.85 -12.87 1.36
N ALA A 37 -27.57 -11.82 0.94
CA ALA A 37 -27.32 -11.14 -0.32
C ALA A 37 -25.96 -10.44 -0.35
N GLU A 38 -25.60 -9.74 0.74
CA GLU A 38 -24.31 -9.07 0.89
C GLU A 38 -23.17 -10.10 0.95
N GLN A 39 -23.34 -11.18 1.71
CA GLN A 39 -22.35 -12.25 1.79
C GLN A 39 -22.13 -12.90 0.42
N THR A 40 -23.20 -13.16 -0.33
CA THR A 40 -23.12 -13.76 -1.67
C THR A 40 -22.36 -12.85 -2.64
N ALA A 41 -22.62 -11.54 -2.63
CA ALA A 41 -21.90 -10.59 -3.46
C ALA A 41 -20.41 -10.50 -3.09
N MET A 42 -20.08 -10.56 -1.79
CA MET A 42 -18.70 -10.58 -1.31
C MET A 42 -17.97 -11.87 -1.72
N ILE A 43 -18.64 -13.03 -1.64
CA ILE A 43 -18.07 -14.33 -2.06
C ILE A 43 -17.86 -14.38 -3.57
N SER A 44 -18.76 -13.78 -4.36
CA SER A 44 -18.61 -13.78 -5.82
C SER A 44 -17.42 -12.96 -6.30
N LYS A 45 -16.87 -12.07 -5.45
CA LYS A 45 -15.75 -11.16 -5.78
C LYS A 45 -16.01 -10.30 -7.03
N GLU A 46 -17.28 -10.12 -7.36
CA GLU A 46 -17.71 -9.37 -8.54
C GLU A 46 -17.98 -7.93 -8.12
N ALA A 47 -17.11 -7.01 -8.53
CA ALA A 47 -17.25 -5.59 -8.20
C ALA A 47 -18.62 -5.03 -8.58
N ALA A 48 -19.20 -5.46 -9.71
CA ALA A 48 -20.52 -5.02 -10.16
C ALA A 48 -21.66 -5.46 -9.22
N LYS A 49 -21.57 -6.68 -8.65
CA LYS A 49 -22.57 -7.17 -7.69
C LYS A 49 -22.46 -6.44 -6.35
N ILE A 50 -21.24 -6.20 -5.89
CA ILE A 50 -20.99 -5.43 -4.65
C ILE A 50 -21.47 -3.98 -4.83
N ALA A 51 -21.14 -3.34 -5.97
CA ALA A 51 -21.59 -1.98 -6.28
C ALA A 51 -23.12 -1.88 -6.42
N GLY A 52 -23.77 -2.92 -6.96
CA GLY A 52 -25.23 -2.97 -7.06
C GLY A 52 -25.95 -2.91 -5.71
N LEU A 53 -25.32 -3.41 -4.63
CA LEU A 53 -25.88 -3.31 -3.28
C LEU A 53 -25.89 -1.88 -2.73
N PHE A 54 -25.06 -1.00 -3.31
CA PHE A 54 -25.00 0.41 -2.99
C PHE A 54 -25.77 1.27 -4.00
N ALA A 55 -26.49 0.70 -4.98
CA ALA A 55 -27.19 1.49 -5.99
C ALA A 55 -28.27 2.42 -5.40
N ASP A 56 -28.89 2.01 -4.28
CA ASP A 56 -29.89 2.80 -3.55
C ASP A 56 -29.26 3.75 -2.52
N GLU A 57 -28.02 3.50 -2.11
CA GLU A 57 -27.30 4.29 -1.12
C GLU A 57 -26.39 5.25 -1.90
N GLN A 58 -26.56 6.57 -1.75
CA GLN A 58 -25.63 7.53 -2.36
C GLN A 58 -24.28 7.46 -1.65
N VAL A 59 -23.54 6.38 -1.87
CA VAL A 59 -22.17 6.24 -1.43
C VAL A 59 -21.34 6.85 -2.54
N PRO A 60 -20.75 8.04 -2.34
CA PRO A 60 -19.76 8.52 -3.29
C PRO A 60 -18.61 7.52 -3.25
N ILE A 61 -18.56 6.60 -4.23
CA ILE A 61 -17.38 5.79 -4.48
C ILE A 61 -16.29 6.82 -4.74
N ALA A 62 -15.35 6.94 -3.82
CA ALA A 62 -14.19 7.80 -3.98
C ALA A 62 -13.30 7.20 -5.07
N LEU A 63 -13.72 7.34 -6.33
CA LEU A 63 -12.82 7.30 -7.47
C LEU A 63 -11.93 8.55 -7.33
N THR A 64 -10.88 8.43 -6.52
CA THR A 64 -9.78 9.39 -6.54
C THR A 64 -9.01 9.16 -7.84
N MET A 65 -9.58 9.67 -8.93
CA MET A 65 -8.88 9.84 -10.20
C MET A 65 -8.20 11.21 -10.16
N GLY A 66 -7.30 11.38 -9.18
CA GLY A 66 -6.55 12.61 -8.97
C GLY A 66 -5.09 12.25 -8.85
N ASP A 67 -4.28 12.74 -9.78
CA ASP A 67 -2.83 12.79 -9.60
C ASP A 67 -2.56 13.45 -8.24
N PRO A 68 -1.83 12.81 -7.30
CA PRO A 68 -1.53 13.37 -5.98
C PRO A 68 -0.79 14.72 -6.05
N GLY A 69 -0.43 15.17 -7.25
CA GLY A 69 0.29 16.40 -7.50
C GLY A 69 1.77 16.17 -7.33
N PRO A 70 2.61 17.04 -7.92
CA PRO A 70 4.05 16.98 -7.73
C PRO A 70 4.40 17.12 -6.24
N ASP A 71 5.47 16.45 -5.81
CA ASP A 71 6.00 16.58 -4.45
C ASP A 71 6.26 18.06 -4.16
N PRO A 72 5.63 18.65 -3.11
CA PRO A 72 5.85 20.05 -2.76
C PRO A 72 7.25 20.31 -2.21
N LEU A 73 7.99 19.26 -1.81
CA LEU A 73 9.33 19.39 -1.27
C LEU A 73 10.37 19.19 -2.38
N PRO A 74 11.40 20.06 -2.46
CA PRO A 74 12.53 19.82 -3.34
C PRO A 74 13.35 18.62 -2.85
N ASP A 75 13.88 17.84 -3.79
CA ASP A 75 14.82 16.76 -3.47
C ASP A 75 16.03 17.31 -2.71
N PRO A 76 16.55 16.59 -1.70
CA PRO A 76 17.74 17.01 -0.97
C PRO A 76 18.97 17.02 -1.88
N ASP A 77 19.86 18.00 -1.67
CA ASP A 77 21.13 18.08 -2.39
C ASP A 77 21.97 16.80 -2.18
N PRO A 78 22.62 16.28 -3.24
CA PRO A 78 23.53 15.15 -3.10
C PRO A 78 24.68 15.49 -2.16
N PHE A 79 25.07 14.52 -1.34
CA PHE A 79 26.22 14.67 -0.45
C PHE A 79 27.49 14.99 -1.26
N PRO A 80 28.39 15.84 -0.73
CA PRO A 80 29.67 16.10 -1.37
C PRO A 80 30.45 14.80 -1.53
N LEU A 81 31.07 14.62 -2.69
CA LEU A 81 31.97 13.50 -2.93
C LEU A 81 33.15 13.59 -1.94
N PRO A 82 33.60 12.46 -1.37
CA PRO A 82 34.79 12.44 -0.55
C PRO A 82 36.00 12.93 -1.37
N ASP A 83 36.89 13.67 -0.71
CA ASP A 83 38.14 14.13 -1.33
C ASP A 83 38.94 12.94 -1.90
N PRO A 84 39.58 13.12 -3.07
CA PRO A 84 40.44 12.08 -3.63
C PRO A 84 41.55 11.74 -2.63
N GLU A 85 41.73 10.44 -2.38
CA GLU A 85 42.83 9.94 -1.55
C GLU A 85 44.17 10.44 -2.11
N PRO A 86 45.13 10.82 -1.23
CA PRO A 86 46.46 11.19 -1.67
C PRO A 86 47.07 10.04 -2.47
N SER A 87 47.51 10.32 -3.70
CA SER A 87 48.26 9.35 -4.50
C SER A 87 49.57 9.01 -3.78
N PRO A 88 49.98 7.74 -3.76
CA PRO A 88 51.25 7.34 -3.15
C PRO A 88 52.39 8.09 -3.86
N SER A 89 53.24 8.74 -3.08
CA SER A 89 54.46 9.37 -3.58
C SER A 89 55.46 8.29 -3.99
N GLU A 90 56.22 8.56 -5.06
CA GLU A 90 57.21 7.66 -5.68
C GLU A 90 58.26 7.08 -4.71
N GLU A 91 58.40 7.61 -3.49
CA GLU A 91 59.28 7.07 -2.44
C GLU A 91 58.82 5.71 -1.86
N GLU A 92 57.53 5.35 -1.96
CA GLU A 92 57.02 4.07 -1.44
C GLU A 92 57.25 2.88 -2.40
N GLU A 93 57.45 3.15 -3.70
CA GLU A 93 57.70 2.12 -4.72
C GLU A 93 59.13 1.56 -4.65
N GLU A 94 60.14 2.38 -4.30
CA GLU A 94 61.53 1.90 -4.14
C GLU A 94 61.71 1.03 -2.88
N ALA A 95 60.94 1.26 -1.82
CA ALA A 95 61.00 0.46 -0.60
C ALA A 95 60.38 -0.95 -0.77
N ALA A 96 59.43 -1.12 -1.69
CA ALA A 96 58.77 -2.40 -1.95
C ALA A 96 59.57 -3.32 -2.91
N LEU A 97 60.56 -2.79 -3.64
CA LEU A 97 61.43 -3.55 -4.55
C LEU A 97 62.71 -4.11 -3.88
N LEU A 98 62.96 -3.76 -2.62
CA LEU A 98 64.17 -4.13 -1.86
C LEU A 98 63.96 -5.23 -0.80
N LEU A 99 62.80 -5.89 -0.79
CA LEU A 99 62.44 -7.00 0.10
C LEU A 99 62.12 -8.27 -0.69
#